data_AF-A0A1Y1M1Q8-F1
#
_entry.id   AF-A0A1Y1M1Q8-F1
#
_cell.length_a   1.000
_cell.length_b   1.000
_cell.length_c   1.000
_cell.angle_alpha   90.00
_cell.angle_beta   90.00
_cell.angle_gamma   90.00
#
_symmetry.space_group_name_H-M   'P 1'
#
loop_
_entity.id
_entity.type
_entity.pdbx_description
1 polymer ?
#
loop_
_entity_poly.entity_id
_entity_poly.type
_entity_poly.pdbx_seq_one_letter_code
_entity_poly.pdbx_strand_id
1 'polypeptide(L)'
;MLLVSVCILWRKRRKWAMAKESVKSIPLSPIPISIKGFPQYYSELNGDAEKLKHEYMLLTSKSNEITLSNSVGVMAQNKKRNRYTNVIAYDHSRVILKEVDDSGTDYINASYIQVDSPVYIYTINFCLEGLYW
;
A
#
# COMPACT_ATOMS: atom_id res chain seq x y z
N MET A 1 27.58 4.59 32.04
CA MET A 1 26.64 5.21 31.08
C MET A 1 27.03 5.00 29.61
N LEU A 2 28.30 5.18 29.21
CA LEU A 2 28.74 5.00 27.81
C LEU A 2 28.61 3.56 27.29
N LEU A 3 29.06 2.56 28.05
CA LEU A 3 29.05 1.15 27.64
C LEU A 3 27.64 0.59 27.42
N VAL A 4 26.67 0.99 28.25
CA VAL A 4 25.26 0.59 28.10
C VAL A 4 24.67 1.14 26.79
N SER A 5 24.99 2.39 26.45
CA SER A 5 24.53 3.05 25.23
C SER A 5 25.11 2.39 23.97
N VAL A 6 26.39 2.00 24.00
CA VAL A 6 27.04 1.25 22.91
C VAL A 6 26.40 -0.13 22.72
N CYS A 7 26.13 -0.85 23.81
CA CYS A 7 25.43 -2.14 23.76
C CYS A 7 24.01 -2.04 23.18
N ILE A 8 23.26 -0.98 23.54
CA ILE A 8 21.91 -0.73 22.99
C ILE A 8 21.98 -0.43 21.49
N LEU A 9 22.92 0.42 21.07
CA LEU A 9 23.14 0.76 19.66
C LEU A 9 23.54 -0.46 18.84
N TRP A 10 24.45 -1.28 19.36
CA TRP A 10 24.87 -2.52 18.70
C TRP A 10 23.72 -3.53 18.60
N ARG A 11 22.89 -3.68 19.64
CA ARG A 11 21.68 -4.52 19.59
C ARG A 11 20.66 -4.00 18.57
N LYS A 12 20.43 -2.68 18.51
CA LYS A 12 19.54 -2.06 17.51
C LYS A 12 20.07 -2.27 16.09
N ARG A 13 21.36 -2.04 15.86
CA ARG A 13 22.03 -2.28 14.56
C ARG A 13 21.96 -3.75 14.15
N ARG A 14 22.21 -4.68 15.07
CA ARG A 14 22.12 -6.12 14.80
C ARG A 14 20.68 -6.53 14.45
N LYS A 15 19.68 -6.08 15.20
CA LYS A 15 18.26 -6.31 14.86
C LYS A 15 17.90 -5.74 13.48
N TRP A 16 18.36 -4.53 13.16
CA TRP A 16 18.20 -3.90 11.85
C TRP A 16 18.88 -4.69 10.72
N ALA A 17 20.10 -5.17 10.95
CA ALA A 17 20.83 -5.97 9.97
C ALA A 17 20.12 -7.29 9.69
N MET A 18 19.67 -8.00 10.73
CA MET A 18 18.91 -9.25 10.59
C MET A 18 17.57 -9.03 9.87
N ALA A 19 16.84 -7.95 10.18
CA ALA A 19 15.62 -7.59 9.48
C ALA A 19 15.87 -7.30 7.99
N LYS A 20 17.00 -6.68 7.65
CA LYS A 20 17.38 -6.41 6.26
C LYS A 20 17.83 -7.67 5.52
N GLU A 21 18.48 -8.61 6.21
CA GLU A 21 18.87 -9.92 5.69
C GLU A 21 17.64 -10.77 5.36
N SER A 22 16.66 -10.83 6.28
CA SER A 22 15.39 -11.56 6.05
C SER A 22 14.57 -10.99 4.90
N VAL A 23 14.74 -9.71 4.57
CA VAL A 23 14.10 -9.07 3.42
C VAL A 23 14.82 -9.42 2.11
N LYS A 24 16.14 -9.65 2.13
CA LYS A 24 16.90 -10.05 0.93
C LYS A 24 16.66 -11.49 0.49
N SER A 25 16.24 -12.38 1.38
CA SER A 25 15.92 -13.78 1.06
C SER A 25 14.52 -13.98 0.49
N ILE A 26 13.76 -12.90 0.29
CA ILE A 26 12.42 -12.96 -0.28
C ILE A 26 12.54 -13.25 -1.79
N PRO A 27 11.98 -14.36 -2.30
CA PRO A 27 11.94 -14.60 -3.73
C PRO A 27 11.19 -13.46 -4.44
N LEU A 28 11.78 -12.97 -5.52
CA LEU A 28 11.20 -11.95 -6.40
C LEU A 28 9.88 -12.50 -6.99
N SER A 29 8.76 -11.93 -6.55
CA SER A 29 7.42 -12.15 -7.07
C SER A 29 6.78 -13.51 -6.73
N PRO A 30 5.51 -13.53 -6.29
CA PRO A 30 4.74 -14.77 -6.22
C PRO A 30 4.64 -15.40 -7.61
N ILE A 31 4.77 -16.73 -7.68
CA ILE A 31 4.60 -17.51 -8.90
C ILE A 31 3.09 -17.72 -9.13
N PRO A 32 2.57 -17.48 -10.34
CA PRO A 32 1.18 -17.79 -10.65
C PRO A 32 0.83 -19.24 -10.32
N ILE A 33 -0.24 -19.42 -9.55
CA ILE A 33 -0.71 -20.75 -9.16
C ILE A 33 -1.63 -21.27 -10.28
N SER A 34 -1.29 -22.44 -10.84
CA SER A 34 -2.17 -23.07 -11.81
C SER A 34 -3.52 -23.43 -11.18
N ILE A 35 -4.60 -23.36 -11.95
CA ILE A 35 -5.95 -23.70 -11.48
C ILE A 35 -6.01 -25.10 -10.85
N LYS A 36 -5.28 -26.07 -11.43
CA LYS A 36 -5.20 -27.44 -10.92
C LYS A 36 -4.49 -27.53 -9.56
N GLY A 37 -3.50 -26.67 -9.32
CA GLY A 37 -2.73 -26.62 -8.07
C GLY A 37 -3.37 -25.79 -6.96
N PHE A 38 -4.34 -24.93 -7.29
CA PHE A 38 -4.96 -24.01 -6.34
C PHE A 38 -5.60 -24.71 -5.12
N PRO A 39 -6.34 -25.83 -5.25
CA PRO A 39 -6.95 -26.49 -4.09
C PRO A 39 -5.92 -26.97 -3.06
N GLN A 40 -4.81 -27.57 -3.52
CA GLN A 40 -3.74 -28.02 -2.64
C GLN A 40 -3.05 -26.83 -1.97
N TYR A 41 -2.71 -25.80 -2.76
CA TYR A 41 -2.09 -24.59 -2.25
C TYR A 41 -2.94 -23.92 -1.16
N TYR A 42 -4.26 -23.79 -1.39
CA TYR A 42 -5.18 -23.21 -0.41
C TYR A 42 -5.28 -24.05 0.86
N SER A 43 -5.30 -25.39 0.75
CA SER A 43 -5.29 -26.27 1.92
C SER A 43 -4.04 -26.06 2.79
N GLU A 44 -2.87 -25.89 2.17
CA GLU A 44 -1.63 -25.59 2.89
C GLU A 44 -1.66 -24.19 3.51
N LEU A 45 -2.17 -23.19 2.78
CA LEU A 45 -2.27 -21.80 3.23
C LEU A 45 -3.24 -21.66 4.42
N ASN A 46 -4.40 -22.32 4.36
CA ASN A 46 -5.39 -22.29 5.43
C ASN A 46 -4.92 -23.04 6.69
N GLY A 47 -4.02 -24.00 6.53
CA GLY A 47 -3.38 -24.71 7.65
C GLY A 47 -2.22 -23.95 8.30
N ASP A 48 -1.72 -22.87 7.68
CA ASP A 48 -0.55 -22.13 8.14
C ASP A 48 -0.72 -20.61 7.98
N ALA A 49 -1.18 -19.96 9.05
CA ALA A 49 -1.37 -18.51 9.09
C ALA A 49 -0.06 -17.71 8.92
N GLU A 50 1.10 -18.29 9.26
CA GLU A 50 2.39 -17.62 9.07
C GLU A 50 2.79 -17.61 7.59
N LYS A 51 2.40 -18.61 6.80
CA LYS A 51 2.59 -18.62 5.34
C LYS A 51 1.85 -17.47 4.67
N LEU A 52 0.57 -17.27 5.00
CA LEU A 52 -0.24 -16.16 4.47
C LEU A 52 0.33 -14.80 4.89
N LYS A 53 0.71 -14.66 6.15
CA LYS A 53 1.35 -13.45 6.68
C LYS A 53 2.66 -13.14 5.95
N HIS A 54 3.47 -14.15 5.69
CA HIS A 54 4.71 -13.98 4.95
C HIS A 54 4.46 -13.47 3.52
N GLU A 55 3.52 -14.08 2.79
CA GLU A 55 3.12 -13.63 1.44
C GLU A 55 2.59 -12.19 1.44
N TYR A 56 1.75 -11.82 2.41
CA TYR A 56 1.25 -10.46 2.57
C TYR A 56 2.37 -9.44 2.83
N MET A 57 3.36 -9.81 3.65
CA MET A 57 4.51 -8.94 3.94
C MET A 57 5.36 -8.66 2.68
N LEU A 58 5.36 -9.58 1.70
CA LEU A 58 6.04 -9.35 0.42
C LEU A 58 5.41 -8.18 -0.34
N LEU A 59 4.07 -8.09 -0.34
CA LEU A 59 3.35 -6.97 -0.95
C LEU A 59 3.72 -5.64 -0.28
N THR A 60 3.83 -5.63 1.05
CA THR A 60 4.21 -4.44 1.81
C THR A 60 5.64 -4.01 1.48
N SER A 61 6.58 -4.96 1.44
CA SER A 61 7.96 -4.69 1.05
C SER A 61 8.03 -4.11 -0.36
N LYS A 62 7.29 -4.72 -1.30
CA LYS A 62 7.25 -4.24 -2.67
C LYS A 62 6.66 -2.84 -2.76
N SER A 63 5.55 -2.57 -2.08
CA SER A 63 4.94 -1.24 -2.03
C SER A 63 5.90 -0.17 -1.51
N ASN A 64 6.77 -0.50 -0.55
CA ASN A 64 7.76 0.44 -0.01
C ASN A 64 8.92 0.72 -0.98
N GLU A 65 9.21 -0.18 -1.91
CA GLU A 65 10.19 0.07 -2.98
C GLU A 65 9.64 1.03 -4.03
N ILE A 66 8.32 1.05 -4.23
CA ILE A 66 7.69 1.88 -5.26
C ILE A 66 7.55 3.31 -4.71
N THR A 67 8.31 4.23 -5.30
CA THR A 67 8.20 5.66 -5.01
C THR A 67 7.24 6.30 -6.01
N LEU A 68 5.96 6.36 -5.67
CA LEU A 68 4.93 7.03 -6.48
C LEU A 68 4.55 8.37 -5.86
N SER A 69 4.40 9.39 -6.70
CA SER A 69 3.96 10.72 -6.26
C SER A 69 2.45 10.76 -5.98
N ASN A 70 2.07 11.51 -4.97
CA ASN A 70 0.68 11.84 -4.59
C ASN A 70 0.53 13.35 -4.34
N SER A 71 1.34 14.15 -5.04
CA SER A 71 1.52 15.59 -4.82
C SER A 71 0.22 16.37 -4.95
N VAL A 72 -0.67 16.00 -5.88
CA VAL A 72 -1.95 16.68 -6.11
C VAL A 72 -2.89 16.46 -4.92
N GLY A 73 -2.95 15.25 -4.39
CA GLY A 73 -3.85 14.91 -3.30
C GLY A 73 -3.45 15.51 -1.94
N VAL A 74 -2.18 15.86 -1.76
CA VAL A 74 -1.67 16.48 -0.52
C VAL A 74 -1.69 18.02 -0.54
N MET A 75 -2.05 18.64 -1.67
CA MET A 75 -2.22 20.10 -1.78
C MET A 75 -3.22 20.61 -0.75
N ALA A 76 -2.99 21.81 -0.19
CA ALA A 76 -3.83 22.39 0.86
C ALA A 76 -5.31 22.45 0.49
N GLN A 77 -5.63 22.81 -0.76
CA GLN A 77 -7.00 22.86 -1.29
C GLN A 77 -7.70 21.49 -1.38
N ASN A 78 -6.93 20.40 -1.46
CA ASN A 78 -7.42 19.04 -1.67
C ASN A 78 -7.46 18.20 -0.39
N LYS A 79 -6.79 18.63 0.69
CA LYS A 79 -6.74 17.89 1.96
C LYS A 79 -8.13 17.52 2.50
N LYS A 80 -9.10 18.44 2.41
CA LYS A 80 -10.49 18.22 2.86
C LYS A 80 -11.26 17.20 2.00
N ARG A 81 -10.79 16.91 0.79
CA ARG A 81 -11.38 15.92 -0.12
C ARG A 81 -10.88 14.50 0.16
N ASN A 82 -9.99 14.33 1.14
CA ASN A 82 -9.49 13.04 1.58
C ASN A 82 -10.12 12.64 2.92
N ARG A 83 -10.73 11.45 2.99
CA ARG A 83 -11.26 10.90 4.25
C ARG A 83 -10.14 10.57 5.25
N TYR A 84 -8.99 10.11 4.76
CA TYR A 84 -7.84 9.75 5.58
C TYR A 84 -6.57 10.40 5.02
N THR A 85 -5.71 10.90 5.90
CA THR A 85 -4.46 11.57 5.50
C THR A 85 -3.39 10.62 4.97
N ASN A 86 -3.46 9.35 5.35
CA ASN A 86 -2.55 8.29 4.93
C ASN A 86 -3.05 7.48 3.73
N VAL A 87 -4.24 7.79 3.20
CA VAL A 87 -4.82 7.10 2.04
C VAL A 87 -5.13 8.14 0.97
N ILE A 88 -4.18 8.35 0.07
CA ILE A 88 -4.20 9.40 -0.96
C ILE A 88 -3.96 8.77 -2.33
N ALA A 89 -4.77 9.17 -3.33
CA ALA A 89 -4.59 8.74 -4.71
C ALA A 89 -3.21 9.16 -5.25
N TYR A 90 -2.56 8.25 -5.97
CA TYR A 90 -1.31 8.55 -6.67
C TYR A 90 -1.55 9.37 -7.94
N ASP A 91 -0.64 10.27 -8.25
CA ASP A 91 -0.77 11.23 -9.36
C ASP A 91 -0.91 10.55 -10.73
N HIS A 92 -0.24 9.40 -10.93
CA HIS A 92 -0.23 8.67 -12.21
C HIS A 92 -1.51 7.86 -12.48
N SER A 93 -2.29 7.55 -11.45
CA SER A 93 -3.49 6.72 -11.56
C SER A 93 -4.75 7.42 -11.05
N ARG A 94 -4.65 8.65 -10.54
CA ARG A 94 -5.81 9.39 -10.05
C ARG A 94 -6.85 9.61 -11.15
N VAL A 95 -8.12 9.63 -10.75
CA VAL A 95 -9.19 10.11 -11.61
C VAL A 95 -9.10 11.64 -11.70
N ILE A 96 -9.19 12.16 -12.92
CA ILE A 96 -9.19 13.60 -13.21
C ILE A 96 -10.63 14.00 -13.53
N LEU A 97 -11.23 14.87 -12.72
CA LEU A 97 -12.55 15.42 -13.01
C LEU A 97 -12.46 16.41 -14.17
N LYS A 98 -13.40 16.35 -15.11
CA LYS A 98 -13.67 17.50 -15.99
C LYS A 98 -14.21 18.60 -15.07
N GLU A 99 -13.70 19.83 -15.14
CA GLU A 99 -14.06 20.90 -14.20
C GLU A 99 -15.59 21.08 -14.07
N VAL A 100 -16.16 20.90 -12.85
CA VAL A 100 -17.61 21.09 -12.60
C VAL A 100 -17.94 21.72 -11.22
N ASP A 101 -17.00 22.31 -10.49
CA ASP A 101 -17.34 22.96 -9.21
C ASP A 101 -16.66 24.32 -9.00
N ASP A 102 -17.26 25.12 -8.10
CA ASP A 102 -16.80 26.45 -7.71
C ASP A 102 -15.43 26.44 -7.00
N SER A 103 -14.85 25.25 -6.75
CA SER A 103 -13.58 25.12 -6.06
C SER A 103 -12.37 25.13 -7.01
N GLY A 104 -12.59 24.97 -8.31
CA GLY A 104 -11.53 25.05 -9.33
C GLY A 104 -10.48 23.93 -9.23
N THR A 105 -10.80 22.79 -8.63
CA THR A 105 -9.90 21.62 -8.63
C THR A 105 -10.48 20.43 -9.40
N ASP A 106 -9.62 19.75 -10.14
CA ASP A 106 -9.87 18.50 -10.86
C ASP A 106 -9.74 17.25 -9.96
N TYR A 107 -9.53 17.44 -8.65
CA TYR A 107 -9.13 16.38 -7.73
C TYR A 107 -10.30 15.66 -7.06
N ILE A 108 -10.23 14.33 -7.13
CA ILE A 108 -10.99 13.39 -6.32
C ILE A 108 -10.03 12.31 -5.80
N ASN A 109 -10.22 11.85 -4.56
CA ASN A 109 -9.45 10.72 -4.01
C ASN A 109 -9.96 9.38 -4.57
N ALA A 110 -9.64 9.12 -5.82
CA ALA A 110 -9.97 7.90 -6.54
C ALA A 110 -8.86 7.57 -7.54
N SER A 111 -8.66 6.27 -7.82
CA SER A 111 -7.66 5.79 -8.78
C SER A 111 -8.25 4.79 -9.78
N TYR A 112 -7.72 4.79 -11.00
CA TYR A 112 -7.91 3.73 -11.97
C TYR A 112 -7.12 2.49 -11.55
N ILE A 113 -7.77 1.34 -11.57
CA ILE A 113 -7.16 0.02 -11.38
C ILE A 113 -7.18 -0.70 -12.72
N GLN A 114 -5.99 -0.98 -13.25
CA GLN A 114 -5.82 -1.83 -14.41
C GLN A 114 -5.91 -3.29 -13.99
N VAL A 115 -6.97 -3.95 -14.45
CA VAL A 115 -7.09 -5.42 -14.51
C VAL A 115 -7.05 -5.78 -16.00
N ASP A 116 -6.80 -7.04 -16.37
CA ASP A 116 -6.63 -7.55 -17.76
C ASP A 116 -7.89 -7.42 -18.66
N SER A 117 -8.51 -6.24 -18.66
CA SER A 117 -9.86 -5.84 -19.09
C SER A 117 -11.00 -6.42 -18.25
N PRO A 118 -11.97 -5.60 -17.78
CA PRO A 118 -12.12 -4.15 -17.91
C PRO A 118 -11.33 -3.33 -16.87
N VAL A 119 -11.16 -2.02 -17.12
CA VAL A 119 -10.58 -1.06 -16.16
C VAL A 119 -11.62 -0.73 -15.08
N TYR A 120 -11.22 -0.80 -13.81
CA TYR A 120 -12.08 -0.46 -12.68
C TYR A 120 -11.70 0.89 -12.08
N ILE A 121 -12.67 1.63 -11.57
CA ILE A 121 -12.43 2.82 -10.73
C ILE A 121 -12.56 2.37 -9.27
N TYR A 122 -11.54 2.64 -8.47
CA TYR A 122 -11.62 2.48 -7.02
C TYR A 122 -11.72 3.85 -6.35
N THR A 123 -12.85 4.10 -5.70
CA THR A 123 -13.09 5.32 -4.93
C THR A 123 -12.92 5.03 -3.45
N ILE A 124 -12.05 5.76 -2.77
CA ILE A 124 -11.98 5.70 -1.31
C ILE A 124 -13.10 6.61 -0.80
N ASN A 125 -14.29 6.02 -0.61
CA ASN A 125 -15.54 6.61 -0.11
C ASN A 125 -15.51 8.14 0.09
N PHE A 126 -16.22 8.86 -0.77
CA PHE A 126 -16.44 10.30 -0.69
C PHE A 126 -16.59 10.78 0.76
N CYS A 127 -15.82 11.80 1.12
CA CYS A 127 -16.13 12.62 2.29
C CYS A 127 -17.33 13.48 1.89
N LEU A 128 -18.55 12.95 2.01
CA LEU A 128 -19.73 13.81 2.09
C LEU A 128 -19.66 14.45 3.47
N GLU A 129 -19.33 15.73 3.53
CA GLU A 129 -19.58 16.52 4.73
C GLU A 129 -21.07 16.34 5.09
N GLY A 130 -21.37 15.70 6.23
CA GLY A 130 -22.72 15.64 6.77
C GLY A 130 -23.37 14.27 7.00
N LEU A 131 -22.71 13.14 6.73
CA LEU A 131 -23.21 11.83 7.17
C LEU A 131 -22.20 11.16 8.10
N TYR A 132 -22.50 11.28 9.40
CA TYR A 132 -21.93 10.47 10.47
C TYR A 132 -22.09 8.97 10.11
N TRP A 133 -21.03 8.21 10.30
CA TRP A 133 -21.13 6.77 10.55
C TRP A 133 -21.27 6.55 12.05
#